data_AF-A0A9D4SZF6-F1
#
_entry.id   AF-A0A9D4SZF6-F1
#
_cell.length_a   1.000
_cell.length_b   1.000
_cell.length_c   1.000
_cell.angle_alpha   90.00
_cell.angle_beta   90.00
_cell.angle_gamma   90.00
#
_symmetry.space_group_name_H-M   'P 1'
#
loop_
_entity.id
_entity.type
_entity.pdbx_description
1 polymer ?
#
loop_
_entity_poly.entity_id
_entity_poly.type
_entity_poly.pdbx_seq_one_letter_code
_entity_poly.pdbx_strand_id
1 'polypeptide(L)'
;MTGGVVHQARKVNGAQHVECKHGRVKSESRPYIVSNFKGQRKLVKGSTCEDLLASGCKLFDVPRTDCRLVLEDGTEIDDEYLATCGDYTVLVILKTSEQIKYTQVKAQQMIANIGRLLASGPQKLNKIFDPVKDELVSKMLGHIQSLEAPRDLVLADSKQEDPKWFEGEKRAVSKRSVLRERAKTRIKGYYYKSKDEMQKRLGENERACVRHLFEEFLQLLKQNDHNGHYFVRGDTGALCLSDGQFSCQGTFSKDQCSGRLHVINPYASREQLVIFSTWNLDHRSGMAAFPSNFSFPCTKFRVGLAPLPRNGSSSSAPSSSCG
;
A
#
# COMPACT_ATOMS: atom_id res chain seq x y z
N MET A 1 -20.92 -43.24 38.82
CA MET A 1 -21.01 -43.25 37.35
C MET A 1 -20.56 -41.90 36.84
N THR A 2 -19.61 -41.90 35.90
CA THR A 2 -19.21 -40.85 34.92
C THR A 2 -18.94 -39.43 35.45
N GLY A 3 -17.80 -38.78 35.23
CA GLY A 3 -16.61 -39.05 34.42
C GLY A 3 -15.81 -37.75 34.34
N GLY A 4 -14.58 -37.74 34.86
CA GLY A 4 -13.66 -36.59 34.82
C GLY A 4 -12.45 -36.93 33.97
N VAL A 5 -12.23 -36.15 32.91
CA VAL A 5 -11.10 -36.29 31.99
C VAL A 5 -9.87 -35.62 32.61
N VAL A 6 -8.85 -36.41 32.94
CA VAL A 6 -7.55 -35.95 33.43
C VAL A 6 -6.57 -35.91 32.26
N HIS A 7 -6.04 -34.72 31.97
CA HIS A 7 -4.97 -34.50 31.01
C HIS A 7 -3.66 -35.13 31.50
N GLN A 8 -3.15 -36.13 30.77
CA GLN A 8 -1.79 -36.65 30.95
C GLN A 8 -0.78 -35.81 30.18
N ALA A 9 0.20 -35.28 30.91
CA ALA A 9 1.40 -34.65 30.39
C ALA A 9 2.26 -35.68 29.63
N ARG A 10 2.61 -35.34 28.39
CA ARG A 10 3.42 -36.19 27.51
C ARG A 10 4.89 -36.12 27.96
N LYS A 11 5.41 -37.26 28.43
CA LYS A 11 6.82 -37.47 28.77
C LYS A 11 7.70 -37.24 27.53
N VAL A 12 8.73 -36.42 27.72
CA VAL A 12 9.88 -36.27 26.82
C VAL A 12 10.77 -37.50 27.03
N ASN A 13 11.00 -38.29 25.98
CA ASN A 13 11.96 -39.38 25.99
C ASN A 13 12.88 -39.27 24.77
N GLY A 14 14.18 -39.23 25.07
CA GLY A 14 15.20 -39.94 24.31
C GLY A 14 15.79 -39.20 23.12
N ALA A 15 16.86 -38.44 23.38
CA ALA A 15 17.89 -38.18 22.39
C ALA A 15 18.42 -39.53 21.85
N GLN A 16 18.23 -39.80 20.56
CA GLN A 16 18.95 -40.85 19.87
C GLN A 16 20.18 -40.25 19.20
N HIS A 17 21.31 -40.51 19.85
CA HIS A 17 22.66 -40.39 19.34
C HIS A 17 22.77 -41.25 18.08
N VAL A 18 22.96 -40.66 16.91
CA VAL A 18 23.34 -41.40 15.69
C VAL A 18 24.84 -41.21 15.51
N GLU A 19 25.59 -42.25 15.83
CA GLU A 19 27.01 -42.37 15.51
C GLU A 19 27.21 -42.25 13.99
N CYS A 20 28.01 -41.26 13.57
CA CYS A 20 28.47 -41.15 12.20
C CYS A 20 29.51 -42.25 11.90
N LYS A 21 29.05 -43.38 11.38
CA LYS A 21 29.89 -44.34 10.66
C LYS A 21 30.07 -43.86 9.22
N HIS A 22 31.33 -43.84 8.78
CA HIS A 22 31.80 -43.41 7.47
C HIS A 22 31.07 -44.16 6.33
N GLY A 23 30.09 -43.51 5.71
CA GLY A 23 29.38 -44.03 4.54
C GLY A 23 28.97 -42.91 3.61
N ARG A 24 29.45 -42.96 2.36
CA ARG A 24 29.03 -42.07 1.25
C ARG A 24 27.51 -41.90 1.25
N VAL A 25 27.03 -40.67 1.49
CA VAL A 25 25.64 -40.29 1.25
C VAL A 25 25.40 -40.41 -0.26
N LYS A 26 24.57 -41.36 -0.69
CA LYS A 26 24.06 -41.38 -2.06
C LYS A 26 23.01 -40.28 -2.15
N SER A 27 23.37 -39.14 -2.73
CA SER A 27 22.40 -38.09 -3.05
C SER A 27 21.52 -38.55 -4.22
N GLU A 28 20.21 -38.42 -4.08
CA GLU A 28 19.27 -38.71 -5.16
C GLU A 28 19.41 -37.66 -6.27
N SER A 29 19.26 -38.08 -7.53
CA SER A 29 19.35 -37.17 -8.68
C SER A 29 18.15 -36.22 -8.72
N ARG A 30 18.41 -34.92 -8.59
CA ARG A 30 17.39 -33.86 -8.49
C ARG A 30 17.45 -32.90 -9.67
N PRO A 31 16.33 -32.26 -10.06
CA PRO A 31 16.30 -31.31 -11.17
C PRO A 31 16.82 -29.93 -10.76
N TYR A 32 17.72 -29.35 -11.56
CA TYR A 32 18.28 -28.01 -11.40
C TYR A 32 18.24 -27.24 -12.72
N ILE A 33 18.16 -25.91 -12.66
CA ILE A 33 18.25 -25.05 -13.85
C ILE A 33 19.69 -24.58 -13.97
N VAL A 34 20.45 -25.12 -14.91
CA VAL A 34 21.83 -24.70 -15.16
C VAL A 34 21.84 -23.60 -16.22
N SER A 35 22.54 -22.51 -15.96
CA SER A 35 22.69 -21.36 -16.85
C SER A 35 24.16 -21.17 -17.24
N ASN A 36 24.42 -20.77 -18.48
CA ASN A 36 25.74 -20.23 -18.84
C ASN A 36 25.83 -18.72 -18.53
N PHE A 37 27.03 -18.15 -18.66
CA PHE A 37 27.28 -16.71 -18.44
C PHE A 37 26.49 -15.79 -19.40
N LYS A 38 26.07 -16.31 -20.56
CA LYS A 38 25.22 -15.58 -21.53
C LYS A 38 23.73 -15.62 -21.17
N GLY A 39 23.35 -16.27 -20.07
CA GLY A 39 21.97 -16.36 -19.59
C GLY A 39 21.11 -17.43 -20.29
N GLN A 40 21.71 -18.33 -21.08
CA GLN A 40 21.00 -19.47 -21.63
C GLN A 40 20.80 -20.52 -20.55
N ARG A 41 19.56 -20.99 -20.36
CA ARG A 41 19.16 -21.91 -19.29
C ARG A 41 18.75 -23.27 -19.84
N LYS A 42 19.14 -24.35 -19.15
CA LYS A 42 18.75 -25.73 -19.45
C LYS A 42 18.41 -26.46 -18.15
N LEU A 43 17.37 -27.29 -18.19
CA LEU A 43 17.02 -28.17 -17.08
C LEU A 43 17.96 -29.38 -17.10
N VAL A 44 18.66 -29.63 -16.00
CA VAL A 44 19.63 -30.70 -15.84
C VAL A 44 19.29 -31.46 -14.57
N LYS A 45 19.38 -32.79 -14.59
CA LYS A 45 19.27 -33.62 -13.40
C LYS A 45 20.66 -34.05 -12.95
N GLY A 46 20.95 -33.93 -11.66
CA GLY A 46 22.26 -34.27 -11.11
C GLY A 46 22.18 -34.55 -9.62
N SER A 47 23.15 -35.32 -9.13
CA SER A 47 23.32 -35.66 -7.71
C SER A 47 24.49 -34.90 -7.09
N THR A 48 25.44 -34.46 -7.91
CA THR A 48 26.65 -33.73 -7.51
C THR A 48 26.87 -32.50 -8.39
N CYS A 49 27.66 -31.54 -7.90
CA CYS A 49 28.14 -30.39 -8.64
C CYS A 49 28.89 -30.82 -9.90
N GLU A 50 29.64 -31.94 -9.86
CA GLU A 50 30.32 -32.47 -11.05
C GLU A 50 29.35 -32.97 -12.11
N ASP A 51 28.26 -33.65 -11.73
CA ASP A 51 27.23 -34.10 -12.67
C ASP A 51 26.61 -32.91 -13.42
N LEU A 52 26.35 -31.82 -12.69
CA LEU A 52 25.75 -30.60 -13.20
C LEU A 52 26.74 -29.81 -14.06
N LEU A 53 28.01 -29.73 -13.65
CA LEU A 53 29.07 -29.10 -14.43
C LEU A 53 29.36 -29.86 -15.72
N ALA A 54 29.51 -31.19 -15.67
CA ALA A 54 29.76 -32.00 -16.86
C ALA A 54 28.59 -31.92 -17.86
N SER A 55 27.36 -32.05 -17.37
CA SER A 55 26.16 -31.94 -18.19
C SER A 55 25.98 -30.54 -18.77
N GLY A 56 26.14 -29.50 -17.95
CA GLY A 56 25.99 -28.12 -18.41
C GLY A 56 27.11 -27.67 -19.34
N CYS A 57 28.36 -28.05 -19.09
CA CYS A 57 29.50 -27.75 -19.98
C CYS A 57 29.27 -28.36 -21.37
N LYS A 58 28.79 -29.61 -21.43
CA LYS A 58 28.41 -30.26 -22.69
C LYS A 58 27.25 -29.56 -23.40
N LEU A 59 26.23 -29.11 -22.65
CA LEU A 59 25.06 -28.44 -23.20
C LEU A 59 25.35 -27.03 -23.73
N PHE A 60 26.32 -26.34 -23.15
CA PHE A 60 26.66 -24.96 -23.49
C PHE A 60 27.93 -24.82 -24.34
N ASP A 61 28.54 -25.93 -24.75
CA ASP A 61 29.81 -25.98 -25.47
C ASP A 61 30.91 -25.18 -24.75
N VAL A 62 30.99 -25.40 -23.44
CA VAL A 62 31.96 -24.75 -22.55
C VAL A 62 33.01 -25.79 -22.14
N PRO A 63 34.32 -25.51 -22.28
CA PRO A 63 35.36 -26.40 -21.79
C PRO A 63 35.22 -26.61 -20.28
N ARG A 64 35.25 -27.88 -19.83
CA ARG A 64 35.11 -28.21 -18.41
C ARG A 64 36.28 -27.67 -17.56
N THR A 65 37.45 -27.49 -18.17
CA THR A 65 38.62 -26.86 -17.55
C THR A 65 38.27 -25.45 -17.08
N ASP A 66 38.59 -25.14 -15.83
CA ASP A 66 38.42 -23.81 -15.24
C ASP A 66 36.96 -23.34 -15.08
N CYS A 67 36.02 -24.27 -14.94
CA CYS A 67 34.62 -23.99 -14.63
C CYS A 67 34.26 -24.32 -13.18
N ARG A 68 33.52 -23.41 -12.54
CA ARG A 68 32.92 -23.56 -11.20
C ARG A 68 31.41 -23.37 -11.28
N LEU A 69 30.70 -23.96 -10.31
CA LEU A 69 29.25 -23.85 -10.19
C LEU A 69 28.93 -22.84 -9.09
N VAL A 70 28.11 -21.84 -9.42
CA VAL A 70 27.77 -20.75 -8.51
C VAL A 70 26.26 -20.48 -8.52
N LEU A 71 25.74 -19.84 -7.48
CA LEU A 71 24.36 -19.33 -7.47
C LEU A 71 24.22 -18.08 -8.35
N GLU A 72 22.99 -17.62 -8.58
CA GLU A 72 22.71 -16.38 -9.34
C GLU A 72 23.36 -15.13 -8.73
N ASP A 73 23.65 -15.15 -7.42
CA ASP A 73 24.38 -14.08 -6.75
C ASP A 73 25.90 -14.19 -6.95
N GLY A 74 26.44 -15.35 -7.32
CA GLY A 74 27.89 -15.58 -7.47
C GLY A 74 28.53 -16.37 -6.34
N THR A 75 27.76 -16.82 -5.35
CA THR A 75 28.23 -17.73 -4.29
C THR A 75 28.62 -19.07 -4.89
N GLU A 76 29.88 -19.48 -4.71
CA GLU A 76 30.35 -20.81 -5.10
C GLU A 76 29.71 -21.88 -4.22
N ILE A 77 29.27 -22.98 -4.83
CA ILE A 77 28.59 -24.07 -4.12
C ILE A 77 29.36 -25.39 -4.27
N ASP A 78 29.38 -26.17 -3.20
CA ASP A 78 29.88 -27.54 -3.16
C ASP A 78 28.71 -28.54 -3.07
N ASP A 79 29.02 -29.83 -3.04
CA ASP A 79 28.02 -30.91 -2.98
C ASP A 79 27.19 -30.85 -1.68
N GLU A 80 27.77 -30.38 -0.58
CA GLU A 80 27.09 -30.22 0.71
C GLU A 80 26.04 -29.10 0.63
N TYR A 81 26.41 -27.95 0.06
CA TYR A 81 25.47 -26.86 -0.16
C TYR A 81 24.41 -27.21 -1.21
N LEU A 82 24.78 -27.93 -2.27
CA LEU A 82 23.86 -28.41 -3.30
C LEU A 82 22.74 -29.27 -2.69
N ALA A 83 23.04 -30.09 -1.67
CA ALA A 83 22.04 -30.89 -0.98
C ALA A 83 20.97 -30.03 -0.25
N THR A 84 21.32 -28.81 0.16
CA THR A 84 20.38 -27.86 0.78
C THR A 84 19.51 -27.10 -0.23
N CYS A 85 19.91 -27.10 -1.51
CA CYS A 85 19.20 -26.37 -2.56
C CYS A 85 17.85 -27.04 -2.88
N GLY A 86 16.84 -26.24 -3.21
CA GLY A 86 15.53 -26.72 -3.64
C GLY A 86 15.55 -27.26 -5.08
N ASP A 87 14.53 -28.04 -5.44
CA ASP A 87 14.33 -28.43 -6.84
C ASP A 87 14.17 -27.18 -7.72
N TYR A 88 14.72 -27.23 -8.93
CA TYR A 88 14.74 -26.13 -9.91
C TYR A 88 15.54 -24.90 -9.49
N THR A 89 16.42 -25.01 -8.48
CA THR A 89 17.37 -23.93 -8.15
C THR A 89 18.21 -23.57 -9.37
N VAL A 90 18.40 -22.27 -9.60
CA VAL A 90 19.19 -21.75 -10.73
C VAL A 90 20.67 -21.71 -10.35
N LEU A 91 21.48 -22.43 -11.11
CA LEU A 91 22.92 -22.54 -10.93
C LEU A 91 23.61 -22.02 -12.19
N VAL A 92 24.68 -21.28 -12.03
CA VAL A 92 25.43 -20.66 -13.13
C VAL A 92 26.79 -21.36 -13.25
N ILE A 93 27.12 -21.79 -14.47
CA ILE A 93 28.47 -22.23 -14.81
C ILE A 93 29.28 -20.99 -15.12
N LEU A 94 30.34 -20.77 -14.34
CA LEU A 94 31.21 -19.61 -14.43
C LEU A 94 32.65 -20.03 -14.71
N LYS A 95 33.27 -19.43 -15.73
CA LYS A 95 34.71 -19.63 -15.98
C LYS A 95 35.55 -18.83 -14.98
N THR A 96 36.79 -19.25 -14.73
CA THR A 96 37.73 -18.49 -13.88
C THR A 96 37.99 -17.06 -14.40
N SER A 97 37.91 -16.84 -15.72
CA SER A 97 38.02 -15.52 -16.35
C SER A 97 36.76 -14.66 -16.24
N GLU A 98 35.64 -15.24 -15.81
CA GLU A 98 34.35 -14.57 -15.70
C GLU A 98 34.05 -14.23 -14.23
N GLN A 99 33.52 -13.03 -14.02
CA GLN A 99 33.14 -12.51 -12.71
C GLN A 99 31.66 -12.12 -12.75
N ILE A 100 30.83 -12.79 -11.94
CA ILE A 100 29.44 -12.38 -11.75
C ILE A 100 29.44 -11.14 -10.86
N LYS A 101 29.02 -10.01 -11.43
CA LYS A 101 28.74 -8.81 -10.63
C LYS A 101 27.39 -9.00 -9.94
N TYR A 102 27.42 -9.15 -8.61
CA TYR A 102 26.26 -9.20 -7.73
C TYR A 102 25.22 -8.11 -8.08
N THR A 103 23.94 -8.41 -7.93
CA THR A 103 22.84 -7.44 -8.14
C THR A 103 23.03 -6.16 -7.32
N GLN A 104 23.53 -6.28 -6.08
CA GLN A 104 23.83 -5.13 -5.22
C GLN A 104 24.98 -4.28 -5.77
N VAL A 105 26.04 -4.90 -6.30
CA VAL A 105 27.17 -4.18 -6.91
C VAL A 105 26.73 -3.51 -8.21
N LYS A 106 25.89 -4.18 -9.02
CA LYS A 106 25.27 -3.58 -10.21
C LYS A 106 24.39 -2.38 -9.84
N ALA A 107 23.57 -2.51 -8.80
CA ALA A 107 22.72 -1.43 -8.29
C ALA A 107 23.57 -0.25 -7.77
N GLN A 108 24.61 -0.51 -6.99
CA GLN A 108 25.53 0.52 -6.50
C GLN A 108 26.25 1.23 -7.65
N GLN A 109 26.71 0.49 -8.66
CA GLN A 109 27.31 1.07 -9.86
C GLN A 109 26.31 1.92 -10.65
N MET A 110 25.06 1.46 -10.75
CA MET A 110 24.00 2.20 -11.44
C MET A 110 23.62 3.48 -10.69
N ILE A 111 23.50 3.43 -9.36
CA ILE A 111 23.25 4.60 -8.51
C ILE A 111 24.42 5.59 -8.61
N ALA A 112 25.67 5.12 -8.56
CA ALA A 112 26.83 5.97 -8.74
C ALA A 112 26.89 6.60 -10.14
N ASN A 113 26.50 5.85 -11.17
CA ASN A 113 26.38 6.35 -12.55
C ASN A 113 25.30 7.42 -12.66
N ILE A 114 24.11 7.20 -12.10
CA ILE A 114 23.03 8.18 -12.07
C ILE A 114 23.47 9.43 -11.31
N GLY A 115 24.14 9.29 -10.16
CA GLY A 115 24.69 10.41 -9.40
C GLY A 115 25.69 11.24 -10.21
N ARG A 116 26.62 10.59 -10.93
CA ARG A 116 27.56 11.27 -11.84
C ARG A 116 26.85 11.97 -13.00
N LEU A 117 25.84 11.32 -13.57
CA LEU A 117 25.04 11.86 -14.68
C LEU A 117 24.26 13.11 -14.23
N LEU A 118 23.60 13.05 -13.07
CA LEU A 118 22.90 14.18 -12.46
C LEU A 118 23.85 15.34 -12.12
N ALA A 119 25.07 15.04 -11.66
CA ALA A 119 26.10 16.05 -11.39
C ALA A 119 26.73 16.68 -12.65
N SER A 120 26.64 16.00 -13.80
CA SER A 120 27.28 16.44 -15.06
C SER A 120 26.52 17.51 -15.84
N GLY A 121 25.39 17.99 -15.30
CA GLY A 121 24.60 19.10 -15.83
C GLY A 121 23.63 18.72 -16.96
N PRO A 122 22.60 19.56 -17.21
CA PRO A 122 21.49 19.23 -18.11
C PRO A 122 21.91 18.96 -19.55
N GLN A 123 23.03 19.50 -20.02
CA GLN A 123 23.48 19.34 -21.41
C GLN A 123 24.01 17.93 -21.74
N LYS A 124 24.71 17.27 -20.80
CA LYS A 124 25.19 15.89 -21.01
C LYS A 124 24.06 14.88 -20.85
N LEU A 125 23.16 15.12 -19.89
CA LEU A 125 21.93 14.34 -19.74
C LEU A 125 21.07 14.40 -20.99
N ASN A 126 20.83 15.60 -21.54
CA ASN A 126 20.05 15.75 -22.76
C ASN A 126 20.65 15.00 -23.94
N LYS A 127 21.98 14.99 -24.14
CA LYS A 127 22.61 14.22 -25.23
C LYS A 127 22.44 12.70 -25.10
N ILE A 128 22.35 12.17 -23.88
CA ILE A 128 22.19 10.73 -23.63
C ILE A 128 20.71 10.34 -23.72
N PHE A 129 19.83 11.20 -23.20
CA PHE A 129 18.40 10.95 -23.19
C PHE A 129 17.72 11.30 -24.52
N ASP A 130 18.17 12.29 -25.29
CA ASP A 130 17.59 12.70 -26.58
C ASP A 130 17.28 11.52 -27.52
N PRO A 131 18.20 10.58 -27.79
CA PRO A 131 17.91 9.47 -28.70
C PRO A 131 16.85 8.47 -28.17
N VAL A 132 16.59 8.47 -26.85
CA VAL A 132 15.62 7.57 -26.20
C VAL A 132 14.44 8.35 -25.60
N LYS A 133 14.42 9.68 -25.75
CA LYS A 133 13.53 10.58 -25.03
C LYS A 133 12.09 10.31 -25.44
N ASP A 134 11.84 10.24 -26.74
CA ASP A 134 10.49 10.06 -27.27
C ASP A 134 9.93 8.66 -26.96
N GLU A 135 10.80 7.65 -26.95
CA GLU A 135 10.43 6.28 -26.55
C GLU A 135 10.16 6.17 -25.05
N LEU A 136 11.01 6.77 -24.21
CA LEU A 136 10.86 6.79 -22.77
C LEU A 136 9.63 7.62 -22.37
N VAL A 137 9.43 8.77 -23.01
CA VAL A 137 8.24 9.63 -22.84
C VAL A 137 7.01 8.86 -23.28
N SER A 138 7.02 8.18 -24.43
CA SER A 138 5.88 7.35 -24.88
C SER A 138 5.59 6.17 -23.95
N LYS A 139 6.62 5.49 -23.42
CA LYS A 139 6.45 4.41 -22.43
C LYS A 139 5.95 4.93 -21.10
N MET A 140 6.47 6.07 -20.62
CA MET A 140 5.99 6.72 -19.41
C MET A 140 4.55 7.22 -19.59
N LEU A 141 4.22 7.85 -20.71
CA LEU A 141 2.85 8.24 -21.06
C LEU A 141 1.94 7.03 -21.15
N GLY A 142 2.37 5.94 -21.78
CA GLY A 142 1.61 4.69 -21.85
C GLY A 142 1.37 4.09 -20.46
N HIS A 143 2.38 4.11 -19.58
CA HIS A 143 2.23 3.67 -18.20
C HIS A 143 1.31 4.61 -17.42
N ILE A 144 1.44 5.93 -17.56
CA ILE A 144 0.57 6.93 -16.91
C ILE A 144 -0.87 6.76 -17.40
N GLN A 145 -1.10 6.64 -18.71
CA GLN A 145 -2.41 6.39 -19.31
C GLN A 145 -3.00 5.04 -18.89
N SER A 146 -2.16 4.02 -18.65
CA SER A 146 -2.62 2.73 -18.09
C SER A 146 -2.96 2.81 -16.60
N LEU A 147 -2.44 3.82 -15.89
CA LEU A 147 -2.69 4.06 -14.47
C LEU A 147 -3.84 5.04 -14.23
N GLU A 148 -4.14 5.91 -15.21
CA GLU A 148 -5.26 6.84 -15.16
C GLU A 148 -6.55 6.14 -15.59
N ALA A 149 -7.55 6.14 -14.71
CA ALA A 149 -8.87 5.64 -15.09
C ALA A 149 -9.44 6.50 -16.24
N PRO A 150 -10.02 5.88 -17.28
CA PRO A 150 -10.67 6.60 -18.37
C PRO A 150 -11.64 7.66 -17.85
N ARG A 151 -11.59 8.87 -18.42
CA ARG A 151 -12.31 10.05 -17.90
C ARG A 151 -13.82 9.85 -17.87
N ASP A 152 -14.35 9.11 -18.84
CA ASP A 152 -15.73 8.66 -18.91
C ASP A 152 -16.12 7.79 -17.71
N LEU A 153 -15.29 6.84 -17.31
CA LEU A 153 -15.53 6.00 -16.12
C LEU A 153 -15.38 6.80 -14.82
N VAL A 154 -14.43 7.75 -14.77
CA VAL A 154 -14.31 8.67 -13.63
C VAL A 154 -15.61 9.46 -13.48
N LEU A 155 -16.15 10.02 -14.56
CA LEU A 155 -17.36 10.85 -14.54
C LEU A 155 -18.67 10.07 -14.50
N ALA A 156 -18.64 8.77 -14.84
CA ALA A 156 -19.76 7.86 -14.66
C ALA A 156 -20.24 7.88 -13.21
N ASP A 157 -21.55 7.79 -13.02
CA ASP A 157 -22.17 7.76 -11.70
C ASP A 157 -23.09 6.57 -11.53
N SER A 158 -23.68 6.04 -12.61
CA SER A 158 -24.64 4.94 -12.52
C SER A 158 -23.97 3.57 -12.63
N LYS A 159 -24.65 2.54 -12.12
CA LYS A 159 -24.18 1.14 -12.21
C LYS A 159 -24.18 0.61 -13.65
N GLN A 160 -25.00 1.20 -14.52
CA GLN A 160 -25.05 0.88 -15.94
C GLN A 160 -23.81 1.39 -16.67
N GLU A 161 -23.34 2.60 -16.32
CA GLU A 161 -22.16 3.22 -16.93
C GLU A 161 -20.85 2.56 -16.49
N ASP A 162 -20.75 2.15 -15.22
CA ASP A 162 -19.53 1.52 -14.68
C ASP A 162 -19.85 0.36 -13.73
N PRO A 163 -20.25 -0.82 -14.24
CA PRO A 163 -20.66 -1.95 -13.41
C PRO A 163 -19.54 -2.49 -12.53
N LYS A 164 -18.28 -2.42 -12.99
CA LYS A 164 -17.11 -2.93 -12.26
C LYS A 164 -16.88 -2.16 -10.96
N TRP A 165 -17.11 -0.85 -10.97
CA TRP A 165 -16.97 -0.02 -9.77
C TRP A 165 -17.92 -0.47 -8.64
N PHE A 166 -19.10 -1.00 -8.97
CA PHE A 166 -20.12 -1.44 -8.00
C PHE A 166 -19.96 -2.89 -7.53
N GLU A 167 -18.88 -3.59 -7.88
CA GLU A 167 -18.63 -4.94 -7.38
C GLU A 167 -18.53 -4.96 -5.84
N GLY A 168 -19.50 -5.60 -5.19
CA GLY A 168 -19.66 -5.63 -3.72
C GLY A 168 -20.67 -4.61 -3.18
N GLU A 169 -21.04 -3.58 -3.95
CA GLU A 169 -22.03 -2.55 -3.58
C GLU A 169 -23.44 -2.96 -4.06
N LYS A 170 -24.00 -4.02 -3.44
CA LYS A 170 -25.22 -4.70 -3.93
C LYS A 170 -26.47 -3.83 -4.01
N ARG A 171 -26.62 -2.86 -3.10
CA ARG A 171 -27.83 -2.02 -2.97
C ARG A 171 -27.65 -0.61 -3.56
N ALA A 172 -26.44 -0.29 -4.02
CA ALA A 172 -26.11 1.04 -4.46
C ALA A 172 -26.60 1.31 -5.89
N VAL A 173 -27.12 2.51 -6.10
CA VAL A 173 -27.65 2.97 -7.38
C VAL A 173 -26.70 3.93 -8.09
N SER A 174 -25.88 4.68 -7.33
CA SER A 174 -24.88 5.59 -7.89
C SER A 174 -23.62 5.73 -7.05
N LYS A 175 -22.50 6.12 -7.67
CA LYS A 175 -21.21 6.34 -6.98
C LYS A 175 -21.35 7.44 -5.93
N ARG A 176 -22.05 8.53 -6.27
CA ARG A 176 -22.41 9.62 -5.35
C ARG A 176 -23.18 9.12 -4.13
N SER A 177 -24.16 8.23 -4.31
CA SER A 177 -24.94 7.68 -3.18
C SER A 177 -24.07 6.86 -2.23
N VAL A 178 -23.15 6.04 -2.77
CA VAL A 178 -22.20 5.27 -1.96
C VAL A 178 -21.30 6.20 -1.16
N LEU A 179 -20.70 7.19 -1.81
CA LEU A 179 -19.79 8.11 -1.14
C LEU A 179 -20.48 9.00 -0.09
N ARG A 180 -21.75 9.39 -0.33
CA ARG A 180 -22.59 10.06 0.67
C ARG A 180 -22.76 9.21 1.92
N GLU A 181 -23.10 7.93 1.76
CA GLU A 181 -23.26 7.01 2.89
C GLU A 181 -21.93 6.69 3.60
N ARG A 182 -20.81 6.65 2.87
CA ARG A 182 -19.47 6.53 3.47
C ARG A 182 -19.12 7.75 4.32
N ALA A 183 -19.41 8.97 3.85
CA ALA A 183 -19.23 10.20 4.61
C ALA A 183 -20.08 10.20 5.90
N LYS A 184 -21.38 9.91 5.78
CA LYS A 184 -22.30 9.77 6.92
C LYS A 184 -21.80 8.77 7.94
N THR A 185 -21.36 7.59 7.48
CA THR A 185 -20.88 6.51 8.36
C THR A 185 -19.67 6.98 9.16
N ARG A 186 -18.73 7.72 8.54
CA ARG A 186 -17.58 8.30 9.25
C ARG A 186 -18.00 9.31 10.31
N ILE A 187 -18.86 10.27 9.96
CA ILE A 187 -19.33 11.29 10.90
C ILE A 187 -20.09 10.67 12.07
N LYS A 188 -20.97 9.69 11.81
CA LYS A 188 -21.64 8.91 12.86
C LYS A 188 -20.63 8.19 13.75
N GLY A 189 -19.60 7.58 13.17
CA GLY A 189 -18.52 6.92 13.91
C GLY A 189 -17.83 7.87 14.88
N TYR A 190 -17.47 9.08 14.44
CA TYR A 190 -16.87 10.10 15.32
C TYR A 190 -17.82 10.52 16.43
N TYR A 191 -19.09 10.74 16.12
CA TYR A 191 -20.11 11.09 17.09
C TYR A 191 -20.24 10.02 18.19
N TYR A 192 -20.46 8.76 17.83
CA TYR A 192 -20.66 7.68 18.80
C TYR A 192 -19.41 7.38 19.61
N LYS A 193 -18.22 7.41 18.98
CA LYS A 193 -16.95 7.22 19.68
C LYS A 193 -16.70 8.32 20.71
N SER A 194 -16.92 9.59 20.32
CA SER A 194 -16.75 10.73 21.22
C SER A 194 -17.76 10.67 22.37
N LYS A 195 -19.02 10.33 22.09
CA LYS A 195 -20.06 10.17 23.11
C LYS A 195 -19.68 9.12 24.14
N ASP A 196 -19.33 7.92 23.69
CA ASP A 196 -18.96 6.80 24.56
C ASP A 196 -17.73 7.11 25.42
N GLU A 197 -16.69 7.69 24.81
CA GLU A 197 -15.47 8.06 25.52
C GLU A 197 -15.68 9.16 26.57
N MET A 198 -16.49 10.18 26.26
CA MET A 198 -16.81 11.22 27.23
C MET A 198 -17.68 10.70 28.37
N GLN A 199 -18.70 9.90 28.08
CA GLN A 199 -19.58 9.34 29.11
C GLN A 199 -18.84 8.45 30.10
N LYS A 200 -17.80 7.73 29.65
CA LYS A 200 -16.93 6.90 30.50
C LYS A 200 -16.09 7.70 31.50
N ARG A 201 -15.77 8.96 31.21
CA ARG A 201 -14.87 9.79 32.03
C ARG A 201 -15.57 10.66 33.06
N LEU A 202 -16.89 10.75 32.99
CA LEU A 202 -17.70 11.66 33.80
C LEU A 202 -18.36 10.93 34.98
N GLY A 203 -18.59 11.67 36.07
CA GLY A 203 -19.41 11.23 37.21
C GLY A 203 -20.90 11.18 36.87
N GLU A 204 -21.70 10.48 37.69
CA GLU A 204 -23.13 10.24 37.38
C GLU A 204 -23.95 11.51 37.15
N ASN A 205 -23.73 12.56 37.93
CA ASN A 205 -24.45 13.83 37.82
C ASN A 205 -24.11 14.58 36.51
N GLU A 206 -22.86 14.49 36.03
CA GLU A 206 -22.39 15.18 34.83
C GLU A 206 -22.82 14.44 33.55
N ARG A 207 -22.96 13.11 33.62
CA ARG A 207 -23.40 12.26 32.49
C ARG A 207 -24.77 12.67 31.95
N ALA A 208 -25.69 13.09 32.82
CA ALA A 208 -27.04 13.48 32.40
C ALA A 208 -27.03 14.74 31.51
N CYS A 209 -26.27 15.76 31.91
CA CYS A 209 -26.12 17.01 31.14
C CYS A 209 -25.40 16.74 29.81
N VAL A 210 -24.27 16.02 29.84
CA VAL A 210 -23.51 15.70 28.63
C VAL A 210 -24.30 14.82 27.67
N ARG A 211 -25.10 13.88 28.19
CA ARG A 211 -26.00 13.08 27.35
C ARG A 211 -26.98 13.96 26.57
N HIS A 212 -27.57 14.97 27.22
CA HIS A 212 -28.48 15.90 26.55
C HIS A 212 -27.77 16.70 25.46
N LEU A 213 -26.57 17.22 25.72
CA LEU A 213 -25.76 17.92 24.71
C LEU A 213 -25.45 17.04 23.49
N PHE A 214 -25.11 15.76 23.70
CA PHE A 214 -24.90 14.83 22.59
C PHE A 214 -26.20 14.53 21.83
N GLU A 215 -27.36 14.48 22.51
CA GLU A 215 -28.66 14.32 21.85
C GLU A 215 -28.98 15.53 20.95
N GLU A 216 -28.77 16.77 21.44
CA GLU A 216 -28.92 17.98 20.62
C GLU A 216 -27.95 18.00 19.44
N PHE A 217 -26.67 17.66 19.68
CA PHE A 217 -25.68 17.59 18.60
C PHE A 217 -26.05 16.54 17.54
N LEU A 218 -26.61 15.39 17.95
CA LEU A 218 -27.11 14.41 17.00
C LEU A 218 -28.27 14.94 16.17
N GLN A 219 -29.15 15.78 16.74
CA GLN A 219 -30.22 16.41 15.97
C GLN A 219 -29.67 17.38 14.92
N LEU A 220 -28.66 18.19 15.28
CA LEU A 220 -27.96 19.04 14.31
C LEU A 220 -27.32 18.22 13.19
N LEU A 221 -26.65 17.11 13.53
CA LEU A 221 -26.09 16.20 12.53
C LEU A 221 -27.16 15.60 11.63
N LYS A 222 -28.32 15.19 12.18
CA LYS A 222 -29.44 14.66 11.37
C LYS A 222 -30.00 15.72 10.42
N GLN A 223 -30.18 16.95 10.90
CA GLN A 223 -30.67 18.07 10.09
C GLN A 223 -29.74 18.36 8.91
N ASN A 224 -28.43 18.17 9.08
CA ASN A 224 -27.43 18.37 8.03
C ASN A 224 -27.00 17.08 7.30
N ASP A 225 -27.84 16.03 7.31
CA ASP A 225 -27.58 14.74 6.63
C ASP A 225 -26.25 14.08 7.04
N HIS A 226 -25.85 14.26 8.30
CA HIS A 226 -24.55 13.88 8.88
C HIS A 226 -23.37 14.30 8.00
N ASN A 227 -23.48 15.46 7.35
CA ASN A 227 -22.53 16.01 6.40
C ASN A 227 -22.17 15.04 5.25
N GLY A 228 -23.16 14.26 4.77
CA GLY A 228 -22.96 13.32 3.67
C GLY A 228 -22.38 13.95 2.40
N HIS A 229 -22.66 15.25 2.19
CA HIS A 229 -22.19 16.02 1.04
C HIS A 229 -20.66 16.13 0.93
N TYR A 230 -19.90 15.94 2.02
CA TYR A 230 -18.44 16.09 2.00
C TYR A 230 -17.73 15.22 0.97
N PHE A 231 -18.26 14.03 0.64
CA PHE A 231 -17.63 13.14 -0.35
C PHE A 231 -18.32 13.14 -1.72
N VAL A 232 -19.34 13.99 -1.90
CA VAL A 232 -20.16 13.99 -3.10
C VAL A 232 -19.67 15.07 -4.06
N ARG A 233 -19.08 14.67 -5.19
CA ARG A 233 -18.61 15.63 -6.19
C ARG A 233 -19.78 16.47 -6.71
N GLY A 234 -19.57 17.78 -6.82
CA GLY A 234 -20.59 18.74 -7.27
C GLY A 234 -21.58 19.19 -6.19
N ASP A 235 -21.59 18.59 -5.00
CA ASP A 235 -22.36 19.14 -3.88
C ASP A 235 -21.68 20.39 -3.31
N THR A 236 -22.48 21.31 -2.79
CA THR A 236 -21.96 22.50 -2.09
C THR A 236 -21.26 22.05 -0.80
N GLY A 237 -20.00 22.47 -0.61
CA GLY A 237 -19.19 22.06 0.54
C GLY A 237 -18.50 20.70 0.38
N ALA A 238 -18.51 20.10 -0.82
CA ALA A 238 -17.73 18.90 -1.11
C ALA A 238 -16.22 19.12 -0.88
N LEU A 239 -15.54 18.09 -0.36
CA LEU A 239 -14.10 18.11 -0.09
C LEU A 239 -13.25 17.66 -1.29
N CYS A 240 -13.92 17.24 -2.37
CA CYS A 240 -13.31 16.86 -3.63
C CYS A 240 -13.54 17.91 -4.71
N LEU A 241 -12.74 17.82 -5.76
CA LEU A 241 -12.94 18.56 -7.01
C LEU A 241 -14.20 18.05 -7.74
N SER A 242 -14.59 18.75 -8.81
CA SER A 242 -15.78 18.43 -9.60
C SER A 242 -15.78 17.05 -10.22
N ASP A 243 -14.59 16.47 -10.46
CA ASP A 243 -14.39 15.11 -10.98
C ASP A 243 -14.34 14.04 -9.87
N GLY A 244 -14.43 14.45 -8.61
CA GLY A 244 -14.32 13.58 -7.45
C GLY A 244 -12.90 13.31 -6.98
N GLN A 245 -11.89 14.01 -7.50
CA GLN A 245 -10.53 13.90 -6.99
C GLN A 245 -10.39 14.60 -5.64
N PHE A 246 -9.72 13.93 -4.74
CA PHE A 246 -9.44 14.37 -3.39
C PHE A 246 -7.93 14.55 -3.20
N SER A 247 -7.51 15.69 -2.64
CA SER A 247 -6.09 15.96 -2.29
C SER A 247 -5.85 16.00 -0.78
N CYS A 248 -4.81 15.30 -0.32
CA CYS A 248 -4.43 15.29 1.09
C CYS A 248 -4.03 16.69 1.56
N GLN A 249 -4.52 17.06 2.73
CA GLN A 249 -4.30 18.39 3.32
C GLN A 249 -3.17 18.40 4.37
N GLY A 250 -2.37 17.33 4.42
CA GLY A 250 -1.22 17.21 5.30
C GLY A 250 -1.53 16.69 6.69
N THR A 251 -0.52 16.71 7.57
CA THR A 251 -0.64 16.27 8.96
C THR A 251 -1.41 17.30 9.78
N PHE A 252 -1.88 16.93 10.99
CA PHE A 252 -2.65 17.85 11.85
C PHE A 252 -1.88 19.15 12.17
N SER A 253 -0.54 19.07 12.23
CA SER A 253 0.38 20.14 12.59
C SER A 253 0.88 20.98 11.42
N LYS A 254 0.54 20.62 10.18
CA LYS A 254 1.05 21.29 8.97
C LYS A 254 -0.11 21.81 8.13
N ASP A 255 0.15 22.93 7.46
CA ASP A 255 -0.86 23.54 6.60
C ASP A 255 -1.02 22.84 5.24
N GLN A 256 -0.04 22.05 4.85
CA GLN A 256 -0.03 21.34 3.57
C GLN A 256 0.63 19.96 3.71
N CYS A 257 0.25 19.07 2.80
CA CYS A 257 0.90 17.76 2.68
C CYS A 257 2.34 17.93 2.21
N SER A 258 3.28 17.28 2.90
CA SER A 258 4.71 17.27 2.53
C SER A 258 4.98 16.35 1.32
N GLY A 259 4.08 15.41 1.05
CA GLY A 259 4.11 14.57 -0.14
C GLY A 259 3.41 15.27 -1.30
N ARG A 260 4.14 15.52 -2.40
CA ARG A 260 3.63 16.21 -3.60
C ARG A 260 2.52 15.46 -4.36
N LEU A 261 2.20 14.21 -4.00
CA LEU A 261 1.35 13.30 -4.78
C LEU A 261 0.32 12.53 -3.95
N HIS A 262 -0.07 13.02 -2.77
CA HIS A 262 -1.16 12.38 -2.01
C HIS A 262 -2.51 12.84 -2.55
N VAL A 263 -2.95 12.19 -3.63
CA VAL A 263 -4.27 12.35 -4.24
C VAL A 263 -4.96 11.00 -4.37
N ILE A 264 -6.28 11.01 -4.40
CA ILE A 264 -7.10 9.81 -4.65
C ILE A 264 -8.39 10.22 -5.31
N ASN A 265 -8.92 9.39 -6.21
CA ASN A 265 -10.25 9.58 -6.75
C ASN A 265 -11.09 8.30 -6.53
N PRO A 266 -11.90 8.23 -5.46
CA PRO A 266 -12.72 7.06 -5.18
C PRO A 266 -13.79 6.82 -6.26
N TYR A 267 -14.06 7.78 -7.15
CA TYR A 267 -14.95 7.56 -8.30
C TYR A 267 -14.24 6.84 -9.47
N ALA A 268 -12.92 6.82 -9.51
CA ALA A 268 -12.14 6.30 -10.64
C ALA A 268 -12.17 4.78 -10.76
N SER A 269 -12.12 4.06 -9.63
CA SER A 269 -12.22 2.60 -9.62
C SER A 269 -12.68 2.08 -8.26
N ARG A 270 -13.08 0.81 -8.23
CA ARG A 270 -13.40 0.11 -6.98
C ARG A 270 -12.20 0.05 -6.04
N GLU A 271 -11.01 -0.17 -6.56
CA GLU A 271 -9.77 -0.25 -5.78
C GLU A 271 -9.49 1.09 -5.11
N GLN A 272 -9.68 2.20 -5.83
CA GLN A 272 -9.56 3.53 -5.25
C GLN A 272 -10.65 3.81 -4.21
N LEU A 273 -11.88 3.34 -4.40
CA LEU A 273 -12.93 3.39 -3.38
C LEU A 273 -12.54 2.62 -2.10
N VAL A 274 -11.96 1.43 -2.25
CA VAL A 274 -11.49 0.61 -1.12
C VAL A 274 -10.32 1.29 -0.42
N ILE A 275 -9.32 1.77 -1.16
CA ILE A 275 -8.17 2.49 -0.59
C ILE A 275 -8.65 3.76 0.12
N PHE A 276 -9.67 4.46 -0.40
CA PHE A 276 -10.24 5.64 0.23
C PHE A 276 -10.77 5.37 1.64
N SER A 277 -11.12 4.12 1.99
CA SER A 277 -11.48 3.74 3.36
C SER A 277 -10.37 4.01 4.39
N THR A 278 -9.11 3.99 3.97
CA THR A 278 -7.93 4.25 4.82
C THR A 278 -7.62 5.75 4.99
N TRP A 279 -8.24 6.61 4.18
CA TRP A 279 -8.11 8.07 4.29
C TRP A 279 -8.97 8.60 5.43
N ASN A 280 -8.42 9.46 6.29
CA ASN A 280 -9.10 9.95 7.50
C ASN A 280 -9.66 11.38 7.33
N LEU A 281 -10.69 11.70 8.12
CA LEU A 281 -11.18 13.05 8.36
C LEU A 281 -10.72 13.50 9.74
N ASP A 282 -9.45 13.91 9.83
CA ASP A 282 -8.88 14.27 11.12
C ASP A 282 -9.16 15.72 11.49
N HIS A 283 -9.44 15.96 12.78
CA HIS A 283 -9.77 17.27 13.32
C HIS A 283 -8.52 18.12 13.62
N ARG A 284 -8.53 19.41 13.22
CA ARG A 284 -7.55 20.42 13.68
C ARG A 284 -8.03 21.05 14.98
N SER A 285 -7.78 20.36 16.09
CA SER A 285 -7.74 20.92 17.44
C SER A 285 -7.09 19.88 18.32
N GLY A 286 -6.04 20.27 19.04
CA GLY A 286 -5.43 19.46 20.10
C GLY A 286 -6.36 19.29 21.30
N MET A 287 -7.53 18.69 21.11
CA MET A 287 -8.23 17.95 22.16
C MET A 287 -7.97 16.46 21.96
N ALA A 288 -6.68 16.12 21.91
CA ALA A 288 -6.23 14.84 22.41
C ALA A 288 -6.22 14.96 23.94
N ALA A 289 -7.32 14.54 24.55
CA ALA A 289 -7.24 13.83 25.81
C ALA A 289 -7.71 12.42 25.42
N PHE A 290 -6.91 11.44 25.02
CA PHE A 290 -5.70 10.89 25.62
C PHE A 290 -5.00 9.97 24.57
N PRO A 291 -3.76 9.52 24.79
CA PRO A 291 -2.97 8.85 23.77
C PRO A 291 -3.37 7.37 23.64
N SER A 292 -3.43 6.86 22.41
CA SER A 292 -3.13 5.45 22.17
C SER A 292 -2.24 5.34 20.94
N ASN A 293 -1.03 4.83 21.21
CA ASN A 293 0.03 4.53 20.27
C ASN A 293 -0.49 3.57 19.18
N PHE A 294 -0.70 4.06 17.96
CA PHE A 294 -0.55 3.27 16.74
C PHE A 294 -0.21 4.22 15.59
N SER A 295 1.05 4.18 15.16
CA SER A 295 1.56 4.85 13.97
C SER A 295 1.23 4.02 12.75
N PHE A 296 0.29 4.48 11.91
CA PHE A 296 0.09 4.02 10.54
C PHE A 296 -0.20 5.22 9.61
N PRO A 297 0.12 5.13 8.30
CA PRO A 297 0.45 6.28 7.46
C PRO A 297 -0.75 7.21 7.24
N CYS A 298 -0.46 8.48 7.43
CA CYS A 298 -1.40 9.59 7.62
C CYS A 298 -1.91 10.14 6.27
N THR A 299 -3.22 10.18 6.05
CA THR A 299 -3.86 10.93 4.96
C THR A 299 -5.16 11.59 5.45
N LYS A 300 -5.30 12.93 5.31
CA LYS A 300 -6.36 13.75 5.92
C LYS A 300 -7.05 14.68 4.89
N PHE A 301 -8.35 14.97 5.09
CA PHE A 301 -9.09 16.11 4.50
C PHE A 301 -9.63 17.07 5.57
N ARG A 302 -9.76 18.37 5.23
CA ARG A 302 -10.32 19.41 6.11
C ARG A 302 -11.80 19.59 5.85
N VAL A 303 -12.57 19.67 6.93
CA VAL A 303 -13.93 20.22 6.94
C VAL A 303 -13.83 21.67 7.40
N GLY A 304 -14.13 22.62 6.51
CA GLY A 304 -14.38 24.00 6.92
C GLY A 304 -15.80 24.09 7.45
N LEU A 305 -15.98 24.22 8.77
CA LEU A 305 -17.24 24.69 9.32
C LEU A 305 -17.44 26.13 8.84
N ALA A 306 -18.42 26.36 7.97
CA ALA A 306 -18.90 27.70 7.69
C ALA A 306 -19.44 28.32 9.00
N PRO A 307 -19.13 29.58 9.33
CA PRO A 307 -19.74 30.24 10.48
C PRO A 307 -21.25 30.32 10.28
N LEU A 308 -22.03 29.95 11.31
CA LEU A 308 -23.46 30.23 11.35
C LEU A 308 -23.69 31.74 11.15
N PRO A 309 -24.69 32.15 10.35
CA PRO A 309 -25.02 33.56 10.21
C PRO A 309 -25.43 34.11 11.57
N ARG A 310 -24.74 35.14 12.04
CA ARG A 310 -25.19 35.93 13.19
C ARG A 310 -26.50 36.59 12.78
N ASN A 311 -27.59 36.24 13.47
CA ASN A 311 -28.84 37.00 13.43
C ASN A 311 -28.54 38.44 13.84
N GLY A 312 -28.47 39.34 12.86
CA GLY A 312 -28.55 40.77 13.07
C GLY A 312 -29.98 41.10 13.48
N SER A 313 -30.21 41.27 14.78
CA SER A 313 -31.39 41.92 15.32
C SER A 313 -31.41 43.37 14.83
N SER A 314 -32.08 43.61 13.71
CA SER A 314 -32.55 44.93 13.29
C SER A 314 -33.91 45.16 13.93
N SER A 315 -33.92 45.78 15.10
CA SER A 315 -35.11 46.38 15.67
C SER A 315 -35.32 47.74 15.00
N SER A 316 -36.06 47.76 13.90
CA SER A 316 -36.73 48.96 13.41
C SER A 316 -38.06 49.11 14.16
N ALA A 317 -38.18 50.13 14.99
CA ALA A 317 -39.46 50.62 15.51
C ALA A 317 -39.72 52.02 14.91
N PRO A 318 -40.96 52.35 14.51
CA PRO A 318 -41.28 53.58 13.81
C PRO A 318 -41.72 54.73 14.74
N SER A 319 -41.36 55.95 14.33
CA SER A 319 -42.08 57.25 14.40
C SER A 319 -42.97 57.63 15.61
N SER A 320 -42.65 58.79 16.23
CA SER A 320 -43.54 59.96 16.47
C SER A 320 -42.81 60.96 17.39
N SER A 321 -42.30 62.09 16.89
CA SER A 321 -42.91 63.44 16.84
C SER A 321 -43.28 64.06 18.20
N CYS A 322 -42.52 65.07 18.64
CA CYS A 322 -42.96 66.37 19.21
C CYS A 322 -41.81 67.03 20.00
N GLY A 323 -41.59 68.33 19.75
CA GLY A 323 -40.67 69.19 20.52
C GLY A 323 -39.66 69.89 19.64
#